data_AF-A0A522UW11-F1
#
_entry.id   AF-A0A522UW11-F1
#
_cell.length_a   1.000
_cell.length_b   1.000
_cell.length_c   1.000
_cell.angle_alpha   90.00
_cell.angle_beta   90.00
_cell.angle_gamma   90.00
#
_symmetry.space_group_name_H-M   'P 1'
#
loop_
_entity.id
_entity.type
_entity.pdbx_description
1 polymer ?
#
loop_
_entity_poly.entity_id
_entity_poly.type
_entity_poly.pdbx_seq_one_letter_code
_entity_poly.pdbx_strand_id
1 'polypeptide(L)' 'MTKSGQKYKCGICGNEVVVTNAGAGTLVCCGKPMSLVTE' A
#
# COMPACT_ATOMS: atom_id res chain seq x y z
N MET A 1 1.95 -5.61 8.64
CA MET A 1 0.99 -4.79 9.41
C MET A 1 1.02 -3.36 8.89
N THR A 2 -0.12 -2.89 8.40
CA THR A 2 -0.31 -1.50 7.95
C THR A 2 -0.74 -0.62 9.13
N LYS A 3 -0.56 0.69 9.00
CA LYS A 3 -1.05 1.72 9.91
C LYS A 3 -1.97 2.68 9.14
N SER A 4 -3.02 3.16 9.78
CA SER A 4 -3.87 4.21 9.21
C SER A 4 -3.04 5.43 8.85
N GLY A 5 -3.32 6.03 7.69
CA GLY A 5 -2.59 7.16 7.12
C GLY A 5 -1.40 6.80 6.24
N GLN A 6 -0.91 5.55 6.23
CA GLN A 6 0.18 5.15 5.34
C GLN A 6 -0.26 5.19 3.87
N LYS A 7 0.61 5.73 3.00
CA LYS A 7 0.43 5.73 1.55
C LYS A 7 1.20 4.57 0.92
N TYR A 8 0.61 3.89 -0.05
CA TYR A 8 1.24 2.80 -0.79
C TYR A 8 1.08 3.00 -2.29
N LYS A 9 2.12 2.66 -3.06
CA LYS A 9 2.13 2.75 -4.53
C LYS A 9 2.43 1.40 -5.18
N CYS A 10 1.70 1.07 -6.23
CA CYS A 10 2.02 -0.05 -7.12
C CYS A 10 3.09 0.37 -8.13
N GLY A 11 4.21 -0.34 -8.16
CA GLY A 11 5.29 -0.09 -9.13
C GLY A 11 5.00 -0.56 -10.56
N ILE A 12 3.85 -1.22 -10.82
CA ILE A 12 3.47 -1.72 -12.16
C ILE A 12 2.47 -0.76 -12.82
N CYS A 13 1.29 -0.58 -12.21
CA CYS A 13 0.22 0.25 -12.80
C CYS A 13 0.22 1.69 -12.29
N GLY A 14 1.02 2.01 -11.27
CA GLY A 14 1.09 3.35 -10.69
C GLY A 14 0.00 3.69 -9.67
N ASN A 15 -0.95 2.79 -9.39
CA ASN A 15 -2.02 3.03 -8.41
C ASN A 15 -1.45 3.40 -7.03
N GLU A 16 -2.00 4.47 -6.45
CA GLU A 16 -1.70 4.94 -5.11
C GLU A 16 -2.94 4.87 -4.21
N VAL A 17 -2.76 4.35 -3.00
CA VAL A 17 -3.83 4.19 -2.01
C VAL A 17 -3.37 4.66 -0.64
N VAL A 18 -4.32 5.12 0.17
CA VAL A 18 -4.09 5.47 1.58
C VAL A 18 -4.81 4.47 2.47
N VAL A 19 -4.11 3.96 3.48
CA VAL A 19 -4.69 3.06 4.47
C VAL A 19 -5.65 3.84 5.36
N THR A 20 -6.94 3.54 5.31
CA THR A 20 -7.95 4.15 6.21
C THR A 20 -8.06 3.39 7.53
N ASN A 21 -7.91 2.05 7.50
CA ASN A 21 -7.92 1.19 8.67
C ASN A 21 -6.74 0.21 8.65
N ALA A 22 -6.08 0.02 9.80
CA ALA A 22 -4.94 -0.88 9.95
C ALA A 22 -5.33 -2.37 9.78
N GLY A 23 -4.39 -3.18 9.29
CA GLY A 23 -4.55 -4.62 9.14
C GLY A 23 -3.21 -5.35 9.17
N ALA A 24 -3.21 -6.64 9.48
CA ALA A 24 -1.97 -7.42 9.61
C ALA A 24 -1.31 -7.77 8.26
N GLY A 25 -2.10 -7.87 7.18
CA GLY A 25 -1.66 -8.34 5.87
C GLY A 25 -0.81 -7.36 5.05
N THR A 26 -0.45 -7.80 3.85
CA THR A 26 0.34 -7.03 2.87
C THR A 26 -0.58 -6.57 1.73
N LEU A 27 -0.47 -5.30 1.34
CA LEU A 27 -1.20 -4.78 0.19
C LEU A 27 -0.60 -5.32 -1.11
N VAL A 28 -1.44 -5.88 -1.98
CA VAL A 28 -1.05 -6.47 -3.26
C VAL A 28 -1.85 -5.81 -4.38
N CYS A 29 -1.15 -5.37 -5.42
CA CYS A 29 -1.75 -4.84 -6.64
C CYS A 29 -0.98 -5.40 -7.84
N CYS A 30 -1.70 -5.78 -8.92
CA CYS A 30 -1.11 -6.42 -10.10
C CYS A 30 -0.27 -7.68 -9.76
N GLY A 31 -0.69 -8.45 -8.74
CA GLY A 31 -0.01 -9.68 -8.32
C GLY A 31 1.33 -9.47 -7.61
N LYS A 32 1.71 -8.22 -7.27
CA LYS A 32 2.92 -7.93 -6.48
C LYS A 32 2.61 -7.11 -5.23
N PRO A 33 3.42 -7.25 -4.16
CA PRO A 33 3.35 -6.36 -3.01
C PRO A 33 3.53 -4.89 -3.42
N MET A 34 2.72 -4.00 -2.84
CA MET A 34 2.87 -2.57 -3.01
C MET A 34 4.01 -2.02 -2.14
N SER A 35 4.59 -0.90 -2.56
CA SER A 35 5.67 -0.21 -1.81
C SER A 35 5.10 0.88 -0.93
N LEU A 36 5.56 0.98 0.32
CA LEU A 36 5.25 2.11 1.20
C LEU A 36 5.89 3.38 0.63
N VAL A 37 5.12 4.44 0.52
CA VAL A 37 5.62 5.77 0.16
C VAL A 37 6.00 6.48 1.46
N THR A 38 7.30 6.67 1.66
CA THR A 38 7.86 7.47 2.76
C THR A 38 8.15 8.87 2.22
N GLU A 39 7.17 9.75 2.37
CA GLU A 39 7.32 11.20 2.17
C GLU A 39 7.66 11.85 3.52
#